data_AF-A0A538H8Q5-F1
#
_entry.id   AF-A0A538H8Q5-F1
#
_cell.length_a   1.000
_cell.length_b   1.000
_cell.length_c   1.000
_cell.angle_alpha   90.00
_cell.angle_beta   90.00
_cell.angle_gamma   90.00
#
_symmetry.space_group_name_H-M   'P 1'
#
loop_
_entity.id
_entity.type
_entity.pdbx_description
1 polymer ?
#
loop_
_entity_poly.entity_id
_entity_poly.type
_entity_poly.pdbx_seq_one_letter_code
_entity_poly.pdbx_strand_id
1 'polypeptide(L)'
;MNLDLLETTLVDRGERPFRARQVWEWVARGARDYESMTNLPVRLRRALAVEVPFSTLELAHEAESRDGTVKALFRTHDGHPVEAVLMRYRDGRRSICVSSQSGCPLTCTFCATGQMRFRRNLTASEILDQALHFRRLDDVNHAVFMGMGEPMLNLDEVLAAARRLPDLGITHRRTTVSTVGWLPGLRRFVDEVEEPVRLALSLHAPTDELRSELMPVNARYPLAELVHQCTKYFARRRRKVFVEYVMLAGVNDRFEQAQELARLLNPRFF
;
A
#
# COMPACT_ATOMS: atom_id res chain seq x y z
N MET A 1 4.61 14.35 -3.21
CA MET A 1 4.17 15.73 -3.12
C MET A 1 2.99 15.79 -2.17
N ASN A 2 2.98 16.74 -1.24
CA ASN A 2 1.79 17.03 -0.44
C ASN A 2 0.79 17.82 -1.31
N LEU A 3 -0.33 17.19 -1.67
CA LEU A 3 -1.32 17.79 -2.57
C LEU A 3 -2.09 18.93 -1.90
N ASP A 4 -2.38 18.83 -0.60
CA ASP A 4 -3.10 19.87 0.14
C ASP A 4 -2.24 21.15 0.28
N LEU A 5 -0.95 20.95 0.54
CA LEU A 5 0.03 22.04 0.56
C LEU A 5 0.14 22.69 -0.81
N LEU A 6 0.23 21.90 -1.89
CA LEU A 6 0.25 22.41 -3.26
C LEU A 6 -1.00 23.29 -3.54
N GLU A 7 -2.19 22.80 -3.21
CA GLU A 7 -3.44 23.53 -3.44
C GLU A 7 -3.47 24.85 -2.67
N THR A 8 -3.09 24.81 -1.38
CA THR A 8 -3.07 26.00 -0.52
C THR A 8 -2.05 27.02 -1.02
N THR A 9 -0.83 26.60 -1.34
CA THR A 9 0.21 27.48 -1.90
C THR A 9 -0.22 28.13 -3.22
N LEU A 10 -0.95 27.41 -4.07
CA LEU A 10 -1.47 27.98 -5.31
C LEU A 10 -2.55 29.04 -5.05
N VAL A 11 -3.46 28.78 -4.10
CA VAL A 11 -4.51 29.74 -3.70
C VAL A 11 -3.90 31.01 -3.10
N ASP A 12 -2.96 30.87 -2.17
CA ASP A 12 -2.30 32.01 -1.51
C ASP A 12 -1.54 32.90 -2.50
N ARG A 13 -1.07 32.30 -3.61
CA ARG A 13 -0.39 33.01 -4.70
C ARG A 13 -1.34 33.60 -5.74
N GLY A 14 -2.64 33.43 -5.59
CA GLY A 14 -3.65 33.88 -6.55
C GLY A 14 -3.62 33.12 -7.88
N GLU A 15 -3.06 31.91 -7.89
CA GLU A 15 -3.04 31.05 -9.07
C GLU A 15 -4.42 30.43 -9.32
N ARG A 16 -4.70 30.12 -10.59
CA ARG A 16 -5.98 29.53 -10.99
C ARG A 16 -6.06 28.06 -10.53
N PRO A 17 -7.25 27.55 -10.13
CA PRO A 17 -7.40 26.18 -9.62
C PRO A 17 -6.87 25.08 -10.54
N PHE A 18 -6.91 25.29 -11.87
CA PHE A 18 -6.40 24.31 -12.83
C PHE A 18 -4.88 24.08 -12.75
N ARG A 19 -4.12 24.99 -12.11
CA ARG A 19 -2.66 24.85 -11.93
C ARG A 19 -2.31 23.62 -11.10
N ALA A 20 -3.11 23.29 -10.08
CA ALA A 20 -2.91 22.08 -9.29
C ALA A 20 -2.98 20.82 -10.16
N ARG A 21 -3.97 20.78 -11.07
CA ARG A 21 -4.11 19.68 -12.04
C ARG A 21 -2.93 19.60 -12.99
N GLN A 22 -2.45 20.73 -13.50
CA GLN A 22 -1.27 20.73 -14.39
C GLN A 22 -0.03 20.20 -13.67
N VAL A 23 0.24 20.65 -12.45
CA VAL A 23 1.35 20.12 -11.63
C VAL A 23 1.19 18.61 -11.42
N TRP A 24 -0.01 18.17 -11.02
CA TRP A 24 -0.29 16.76 -10.81
C TRP A 24 -0.08 15.91 -12.06
N GLU A 25 -0.54 16.36 -13.23
CA GLU A 25 -0.36 15.64 -14.49
C GLU A 25 1.12 15.41 -14.82
N TRP A 26 2.00 16.39 -14.54
CA TRP A 26 3.45 16.21 -14.70
C TRP A 26 4.01 15.20 -13.71
N VAL A 27 3.65 15.33 -12.43
CA VAL A 27 4.12 14.44 -11.37
C VAL A 27 3.69 12.99 -11.62
N ALA A 28 2.43 12.76 -11.98
CA ALA A 28 1.87 11.44 -12.29
C ALA A 28 2.52 10.81 -13.53
N ARG A 29 2.98 11.62 -14.49
CA ARG A 29 3.75 11.16 -15.67
C ARG A 29 5.22 10.87 -15.37
N GLY A 30 5.69 11.12 -14.14
CA GLY A 30 7.07 10.85 -13.74
C GLY A 30 8.02 12.04 -13.91
N ALA A 31 7.52 13.28 -13.88
CA ALA A 31 8.39 14.45 -13.75
C ALA A 31 9.26 14.35 -12.50
N ARG A 32 10.50 14.85 -12.59
CA ARG A 32 11.50 14.76 -11.52
C ARG A 32 11.64 16.04 -10.69
N ASP A 33 11.15 17.15 -11.22
CA ASP A 33 11.26 18.47 -10.64
C ASP A 33 10.19 19.41 -11.22
N TYR A 34 10.04 20.59 -10.61
CA TYR A 34 9.17 21.64 -11.14
C TYR A 34 9.72 22.27 -12.43
N GLU A 35 11.03 22.24 -12.65
CA GLU A 35 11.65 22.90 -13.81
C GLU A 35 11.21 22.29 -15.14
N SER A 36 10.99 20.99 -15.19
CA SER A 36 10.49 20.23 -16.35
C SER A 36 9.06 20.59 -16.78
N MET A 37 8.29 21.30 -15.95
CA MET A 37 6.88 21.61 -16.18
C MET A 37 6.71 22.80 -17.15
N THR A 38 6.97 22.60 -18.43
CA THR A 38 7.05 23.67 -19.44
C THR A 38 5.76 24.46 -19.68
N ASN A 39 4.59 23.90 -19.30
CA ASN A 39 3.30 24.59 -19.37
C ASN A 39 3.00 25.47 -18.13
N LEU A 40 3.94 25.57 -17.18
CA LEU A 40 3.89 26.46 -16.02
C LEU A 40 4.83 27.66 -16.20
N PRO A 41 4.40 28.88 -15.83
CA PRO A 41 5.26 30.06 -15.83
C PRO A 41 6.53 29.83 -15.00
N VAL A 42 7.67 30.34 -15.47
CA VAL A 42 8.97 30.23 -14.76
C VAL A 42 8.86 30.70 -13.31
N ARG A 43 8.15 31.82 -13.09
CA ARG A 43 7.92 32.38 -11.74
C ARG A 43 7.21 31.40 -10.81
N LEU A 44 6.21 30.66 -11.33
CA LEU A 44 5.47 29.68 -10.55
C LEU A 44 6.32 28.44 -10.27
N ARG A 45 7.07 27.94 -11.25
CA ARG A 45 7.98 26.79 -11.05
C ARG A 45 8.99 27.04 -9.93
N ARG A 46 9.64 28.22 -9.95
CA ARG A 46 10.61 28.63 -8.93
C ARG A 46 9.99 28.77 -7.55
N ALA A 47 8.79 29.32 -7.46
CA ALA A 47 8.06 29.44 -6.22
C ALA A 47 7.72 28.07 -5.60
N LEU A 48 7.12 27.18 -6.39
CA LEU A 48 6.76 25.84 -5.93
C LEU A 48 7.98 25.04 -5.48
N ALA A 49 9.12 25.18 -6.17
CA ALA A 49 10.37 24.52 -5.77
C ALA A 49 10.90 24.93 -4.38
N VAL A 50 10.50 26.10 -3.88
CA VAL A 50 10.88 26.60 -2.55
C VAL A 50 9.83 26.26 -1.50
N GLU A 51 8.55 26.42 -1.83
CA GLU A 51 7.44 26.36 -0.86
C GLU A 51 6.81 24.98 -0.74
N VAL A 52 6.91 24.15 -1.79
CA VAL A 52 6.27 22.83 -1.85
C VAL A 52 7.33 21.77 -2.15
N PRO A 53 7.72 20.96 -1.15
CA PRO A 53 8.61 19.84 -1.39
C PRO A 53 8.05 18.90 -2.47
N PHE A 54 8.88 18.58 -3.46
CA PHE A 54 8.46 17.72 -4.58
C PHE A 54 8.03 16.32 -4.09
N SER A 55 8.64 15.86 -3.00
CA SER A 55 8.33 14.63 -2.28
C SER A 55 8.15 14.94 -0.78
N THR A 56 7.21 14.26 -0.14
CA THR A 56 7.04 14.23 1.32
C THR A 56 7.98 13.23 2.00
N LEU A 57 8.65 12.40 1.19
CA LEU A 57 9.64 11.41 1.60
C LEU A 57 11.03 11.78 1.09
N GLU A 58 12.02 11.64 1.96
CA GLU A 58 13.44 11.71 1.62
C GLU A 58 13.96 10.30 1.33
N LEU A 59 14.64 10.10 0.20
CA LEU A 59 15.29 8.83 -0.11
C LEU A 59 16.59 8.71 0.68
N ALA A 60 16.64 7.77 1.64
CA ALA A 60 17.81 7.53 2.47
C ALA A 60 18.74 6.46 1.89
N HIS A 61 18.19 5.42 1.27
CA HIS A 61 18.97 4.38 0.62
C HIS A 61 18.17 3.70 -0.49
N GLU A 62 18.84 3.25 -1.54
CA GLU A 62 18.25 2.46 -2.62
C GLU A 62 19.19 1.32 -2.99
N ALA A 63 18.64 0.13 -3.18
CA ALA A 63 19.37 -1.06 -3.57
C ALA A 63 18.65 -1.78 -4.70
N GLU A 64 19.40 -2.21 -5.71
CA GLU A 64 18.89 -3.01 -6.83
C GLU A 64 19.47 -4.43 -6.79
N SER A 65 18.58 -5.40 -6.88
CA SER A 65 18.88 -6.83 -6.98
C SER A 65 19.18 -7.23 -8.43
N ARG A 66 19.86 -8.37 -8.62
CA ARG A 66 20.21 -8.93 -9.94
C ARG A 66 18.99 -9.24 -10.82
N ASP A 67 17.84 -9.51 -10.20
CA ASP A 67 16.57 -9.75 -10.91
C ASP A 67 15.82 -8.46 -11.30
N GLY A 68 16.42 -7.30 -11.03
CA GLY A 68 15.83 -5.99 -11.28
C GLY A 68 14.83 -5.55 -10.21
N THR A 69 14.74 -6.24 -9.07
CA THR A 69 13.97 -5.73 -7.92
C THR A 69 14.70 -4.54 -7.29
N VAL A 70 14.01 -3.41 -7.11
CA VAL A 70 14.56 -2.22 -6.46
C VAL A 70 13.89 -2.02 -5.12
N LYS A 71 14.67 -1.93 -4.05
CA LYS A 71 14.19 -1.64 -2.70
C LYS A 71 14.67 -0.24 -2.29
N ALA A 72 13.73 0.61 -1.88
CA ALA A 72 13.99 1.96 -1.42
C ALA A 72 13.67 2.08 0.08
N LEU A 73 14.58 2.68 0.83
CA LEU A 73 14.39 3.13 2.20
C LEU A 73 14.21 4.65 2.18
N PHE A 74 13.07 5.10 2.67
CA PHE A 74 12.72 6.49 2.83
C PHE A 74 12.76 6.91 4.29
N ARG A 75 12.86 8.22 4.51
CA ARG A 75 12.55 8.89 5.77
C ARG A 75 11.39 9.85 5.55
N THR A 76 10.45 9.80 6.47
CA THR A 76 9.39 10.81 6.57
C THR A 76 9.96 12.14 7.10
N HIS A 77 9.19 13.22 7.02
CA HIS A 77 9.59 14.54 7.52
C HIS A 77 9.99 14.55 9.01
N ASP A 78 9.42 13.64 9.81
CA ASP A 78 9.71 13.40 11.23
C ASP A 78 10.73 12.26 11.47
N GLY A 79 11.46 11.85 10.42
CA GLY A 79 12.63 10.98 10.49
C GLY A 79 12.32 9.49 10.63
N HIS A 80 11.06 9.07 10.50
CA HIS A 80 10.66 7.67 10.61
C HIS A 80 10.94 6.88 9.32
N PRO A 81 11.45 5.64 9.42
CA PRO A 81 11.82 4.84 8.26
C PRO A 81 10.58 4.22 7.59
N VAL A 82 10.58 4.21 6.26
CA VAL A 82 9.56 3.56 5.44
C VAL A 82 10.24 2.85 4.28
N GLU A 83 9.92 1.58 4.05
CA GLU A 83 10.44 0.82 2.91
C GLU A 83 9.38 0.67 1.82
N ALA A 84 9.81 0.67 0.57
CA ALA A 84 8.97 0.30 -0.57
C ALA A 84 9.79 -0.47 -1.59
N VAL A 85 9.13 -1.26 -2.43
CA VAL A 85 9.82 -2.14 -3.39
C VAL A 85 9.16 -2.05 -4.77
N LEU A 86 9.97 -1.95 -5.83
CA LEU A 86 9.56 -2.19 -7.20
C LEU A 86 10.04 -3.57 -7.64
N MET A 87 9.12 -4.42 -8.08
CA MET A 87 9.40 -5.75 -8.61
C MET A 87 9.10 -5.80 -10.11
N ARG A 88 10.06 -6.34 -10.87
CA ARG A 88 9.99 -6.48 -12.33
C ARG A 88 9.80 -7.95 -12.70
N TYR A 89 8.71 -8.25 -13.39
CA TYR A 89 8.38 -9.60 -13.81
C TYR A 89 8.57 -9.77 -15.33
N ARG A 90 8.80 -11.02 -15.74
CA ARG A 90 9.05 -11.40 -17.15
C ARG A 90 7.82 -11.22 -18.04
N ASP A 91 6.62 -11.27 -17.47
CA ASP A 91 5.34 -11.06 -18.15
C ASP A 91 4.99 -9.58 -18.39
N GLY A 92 5.93 -8.67 -18.13
CA GLY A 92 5.73 -7.22 -18.25
C GLY A 92 5.08 -6.57 -17.01
N ARG A 93 4.77 -7.33 -15.96
CA ARG A 93 4.31 -6.74 -14.70
C ARG A 93 5.44 -5.94 -14.04
N ARG A 94 5.08 -4.73 -13.59
CA ARG A 94 5.90 -3.81 -12.80
C ARG A 94 5.10 -3.46 -11.56
N SER A 95 5.33 -4.24 -10.50
CA SER A 95 4.53 -4.18 -9.27
C SER A 95 5.27 -3.41 -8.20
N ILE A 96 4.60 -2.41 -7.63
CA ILE A 96 5.09 -1.73 -6.43
C ILE A 96 4.50 -2.37 -5.18
N CYS A 97 5.32 -2.54 -4.14
CA CYS A 97 4.93 -2.89 -2.80
C CYS A 97 5.09 -1.65 -1.92
N VAL A 98 3.98 -1.09 -1.46
CA VAL A 98 3.96 0.16 -0.68
C VAL A 98 3.58 -0.10 0.77
N SER A 99 4.17 0.70 1.65
CA SER A 99 3.90 0.74 3.08
C SER A 99 2.74 1.68 3.40
N SER A 100 1.95 1.31 4.41
CA SER A 100 0.85 2.12 4.94
C SER A 100 1.18 2.76 6.31
N GLN A 101 2.21 2.27 7.00
CA GLN A 101 2.63 2.74 8.32
C GLN A 101 4.17 2.67 8.44
N SER A 102 4.74 3.42 9.39
CA SER A 102 6.11 3.17 9.86
C SER A 102 6.07 2.25 11.08
N GLY A 103 6.47 0.99 10.88
CA GLY A 103 6.27 -0.09 11.85
C GLY A 103 4.84 -0.64 11.80
N CYS A 104 4.53 -1.65 12.62
CA CYS A 104 3.18 -2.24 12.68
C CYS A 104 2.82 -2.63 14.12
N PRO A 105 1.64 -2.25 14.64
CA PRO A 105 1.28 -2.56 16.02
C PRO A 105 0.75 -4.00 16.21
N LEU A 106 0.59 -4.78 15.13
CA LEU A 106 -0.06 -6.10 15.18
C LEU A 106 0.90 -7.28 15.44
N THR A 107 2.20 -7.01 15.55
CA THR A 107 3.21 -7.90 16.18
C THR A 107 3.23 -9.36 15.69
N CYS A 108 2.94 -9.61 14.41
CA CYS A 108 3.07 -10.96 13.83
C CYS A 108 4.51 -11.47 13.99
N THR A 109 4.69 -12.68 14.54
CA THR A 109 5.98 -13.16 15.06
C THR A 109 7.03 -13.41 13.99
N PHE A 110 6.59 -13.77 12.78
CA PHE A 110 7.43 -13.98 11.60
C PHE A 110 7.76 -12.69 10.83
N CYS A 111 7.19 -11.55 11.22
CA CYS A 111 7.34 -10.28 10.49
C CYS A 111 8.37 -9.38 11.15
N ALA A 112 9.42 -9.00 10.41
CA ALA A 112 10.43 -8.04 10.88
C ALA A 112 9.79 -6.70 11.31
N THR A 113 8.84 -6.18 10.52
CA THR A 113 8.07 -4.97 10.86
C THR A 113 7.21 -5.14 12.10
N GLY A 114 6.73 -6.36 12.38
CA GLY A 114 5.98 -6.68 13.60
C GLY A 114 6.84 -6.65 14.86
N GLN A 115 8.15 -6.85 14.73
CA GLN A 115 9.13 -6.71 15.81
C GLN A 115 9.59 -5.26 16.01
N MET A 116 9.37 -4.40 15.01
CA MET A 116 9.65 -2.97 15.11
C MET A 116 8.57 -2.26 15.93
N ARG A 117 8.97 -1.33 16.80
CA ARG A 117 8.02 -0.49 17.52
C ARG A 117 7.25 0.39 16.52
N PHE A 118 5.93 0.27 16.50
CA PHE A 118 5.03 1.16 15.75
C PHE A 118 5.35 2.62 16.04
N ARG A 119 5.40 3.44 14.99
CA ARG A 119 5.60 4.88 15.08
C ARG A 119 4.29 5.60 14.82
N ARG A 120 3.83 5.57 13.56
CA ARG A 120 2.60 6.23 13.13
C ARG A 120 2.06 5.69 11.80
N ASN A 121 0.84 6.10 11.50
CA ASN A 121 0.25 6.01 10.18
C ASN A 121 0.95 6.96 9.20
N LEU A 122 1.04 6.53 7.94
CA LEU A 122 1.47 7.40 6.84
C LEU A 122 0.28 8.18 6.28
N THR A 123 0.50 9.41 5.87
CA THR A 123 -0.48 10.17 5.09
C THR A 123 -0.61 9.60 3.67
N ALA A 124 -1.71 9.89 2.99
CA ALA A 124 -1.92 9.49 1.60
C ALA A 124 -0.80 10.02 0.69
N SER A 125 -0.28 11.22 0.97
CA SER A 125 0.84 11.81 0.23
C SER A 125 2.14 11.01 0.40
N GLU A 126 2.42 10.54 1.62
CA GLU A 126 3.59 9.70 1.91
C GLU A 126 3.46 8.30 1.29
N ILE A 127 2.25 7.72 1.27
CA ILE A 127 1.97 6.47 0.57
C ILE A 127 2.16 6.65 -0.95
N LEU A 128 1.58 7.72 -1.50
CA LEU A 128 1.64 8.01 -2.93
C LEU A 128 3.06 8.35 -3.39
N ASP A 129 3.88 8.97 -2.55
CA ASP A 129 5.26 9.29 -2.88
C ASP A 129 6.16 8.06 -3.06
N GLN A 130 5.85 6.95 -2.38
CA GLN A 130 6.49 5.67 -2.67
C GLN A 130 6.18 5.22 -4.11
N ALA A 131 4.92 5.37 -4.55
CA ALA A 131 4.51 5.01 -5.91
C ALA A 131 5.11 5.97 -6.96
N LEU A 132 5.10 7.28 -6.68
CA LEU A 132 5.66 8.30 -7.56
C LEU A 132 7.17 8.15 -7.72
N HIS A 133 7.88 7.72 -6.68
CA HIS A 133 9.30 7.37 -6.78
C HIS A 133 9.55 6.32 -7.84
N PHE A 134 8.86 5.18 -7.77
CA PHE A 134 9.02 4.11 -8.76
C PHE A 134 8.47 4.48 -10.13
N ARG A 135 7.43 5.32 -10.22
CA ARG A 135 6.91 5.85 -11.49
C ARG A 135 7.96 6.68 -12.25
N ARG A 136 8.89 7.36 -11.54
CA ARG A 136 10.02 8.08 -12.16
C ARG A 136 11.13 7.15 -12.67
N LEU A 137 11.12 5.89 -12.25
CA LEU A 137 12.10 4.88 -12.61
C LEU A 137 11.59 3.90 -13.67
N ASP A 138 10.29 3.60 -13.70
CA ASP A 138 9.70 2.59 -14.59
C ASP A 138 8.19 2.82 -14.81
N ASP A 139 7.64 2.16 -15.83
CA ASP A 139 6.20 2.16 -16.12
C ASP A 139 5.44 1.20 -15.19
N VAL A 140 5.25 1.65 -13.95
CA VAL A 140 4.51 0.90 -12.92
C VAL A 140 3.08 0.60 -13.35
N ASN A 141 2.62 -0.62 -13.11
CA ASN A 141 1.31 -1.07 -13.59
C ASN A 141 0.52 -1.95 -12.60
N HIS A 142 1.12 -2.33 -11.46
CA HIS A 142 0.46 -3.02 -10.35
C HIS A 142 0.89 -2.44 -9.01
N ALA A 143 0.01 -2.48 -8.01
CA ALA A 143 0.33 -2.06 -6.65
C ALA A 143 -0.20 -3.07 -5.62
N VAL A 144 0.60 -3.35 -4.61
CA VAL A 144 0.21 -4.14 -3.44
C VAL A 144 0.52 -3.35 -2.16
N PHE A 145 -0.45 -3.24 -1.26
CA PHE A 145 -0.25 -2.69 0.09
C PHE A 145 0.17 -3.84 1.01
N MET A 146 1.42 -4.26 0.84
CA MET A 146 2.06 -5.37 1.57
C MET A 146 3.45 -4.97 2.11
N GLY A 147 3.73 -3.67 2.17
CA GLY A 147 4.93 -3.15 2.79
C GLY A 147 4.82 -3.14 4.31
N MET A 148 5.35 -2.10 4.94
CA MET A 148 5.26 -1.89 6.37
C MET A 148 3.85 -1.42 6.76
N GLY A 149 3.29 -2.06 7.80
CA GLY A 149 2.01 -1.68 8.41
C GLY A 149 0.84 -2.61 8.09
N GLU A 150 -0.26 -2.39 8.80
CA GLU A 150 -1.57 -2.98 8.52
C GLU A 150 -2.46 -1.92 7.82
N PRO A 151 -2.76 -2.08 6.52
CA PRO A 151 -3.58 -1.13 5.77
C PRO A 151 -4.94 -0.83 6.40
N MET A 152 -5.60 -1.81 7.03
CA MET A 152 -6.93 -1.61 7.63
C MET A 152 -6.89 -0.75 8.91
N LEU A 153 -5.73 -0.53 9.51
CA LEU A 153 -5.53 0.45 10.60
C LEU A 153 -5.29 1.88 10.07
N ASN A 154 -5.08 2.04 8.78
CA ASN A 154 -4.84 3.32 8.11
C ASN A 154 -5.69 3.43 6.82
N LEU A 155 -6.93 2.94 6.90
CA LEU A 155 -7.75 2.67 5.72
C LEU A 155 -8.02 3.93 4.89
N ASP A 156 -8.32 5.05 5.54
CA ASP A 156 -8.70 6.29 4.84
C ASP A 156 -7.54 6.83 3.98
N GLU A 157 -6.33 6.86 4.53
CA GLU A 157 -5.11 7.28 3.81
C GLU A 157 -4.73 6.29 2.70
N VAL A 158 -4.87 4.98 2.98
CA VAL A 158 -4.65 3.91 1.99
C VAL A 158 -5.59 4.07 0.80
N LEU A 159 -6.89 4.31 1.04
CA LEU A 159 -7.87 4.47 -0.02
C LEU A 159 -7.67 5.78 -0.78
N ALA A 160 -7.33 6.87 -0.09
CA ALA A 160 -7.00 8.14 -0.73
C ALA A 160 -5.82 8.00 -1.70
N ALA A 161 -4.75 7.30 -1.30
CA ALA A 161 -3.63 7.00 -2.18
C ALA A 161 -4.03 6.03 -3.32
N ALA A 162 -4.75 4.94 -3.00
CA ALA A 162 -5.20 3.96 -3.98
C ALA A 162 -6.09 4.55 -5.08
N ARG A 163 -6.85 5.60 -4.75
CA ARG A 163 -7.70 6.34 -5.69
C ARG A 163 -6.92 7.15 -6.72
N ARG A 164 -5.68 7.51 -6.43
CA ARG A 164 -4.79 8.27 -7.32
C ARG A 164 -3.87 7.40 -8.18
N LEU A 165 -3.70 6.13 -7.81
CA LEU A 165 -2.88 5.17 -8.56
C LEU A 165 -3.24 5.03 -10.07
N PRO A 166 -4.52 5.16 -10.51
CA PRO A 166 -4.84 5.16 -11.94
C PRO A 166 -4.12 6.24 -12.75
N ASP A 167 -3.87 7.41 -12.15
CA ASP A 167 -3.16 8.51 -12.81
C ASP A 167 -1.69 8.15 -13.11
N LEU A 168 -1.12 7.19 -12.37
CA LEU A 168 0.23 6.65 -12.54
C LEU A 168 0.26 5.42 -13.48
N GLY A 169 -0.88 5.01 -14.03
CA GLY A 169 -1.01 3.83 -14.89
C GLY A 169 -1.42 2.53 -14.16
N ILE A 170 -1.75 2.60 -12.86
CA ILE A 170 -2.15 1.44 -12.06
C ILE A 170 -3.67 1.47 -11.83
N THR A 171 -4.42 0.74 -12.65
CA THR A 171 -5.88 0.63 -12.50
C THR A 171 -6.26 0.00 -11.15
N HIS A 172 -7.42 0.35 -10.59
CA HIS A 172 -7.92 -0.26 -9.34
C HIS A 172 -7.93 -1.80 -9.37
N ARG A 173 -8.21 -2.40 -10.53
CA ARG A 173 -8.19 -3.87 -10.71
C ARG A 173 -6.81 -4.49 -10.56
N ARG A 174 -5.74 -3.70 -10.61
CA ARG A 174 -4.35 -4.08 -10.41
C ARG A 174 -3.78 -3.57 -9.07
N THR A 175 -4.65 -3.02 -8.23
CA THR A 175 -4.35 -2.62 -6.84
C THR A 175 -4.87 -3.68 -5.88
N THR A 176 -4.03 -4.16 -4.98
CA THR A 176 -4.38 -5.14 -3.95
C THR A 176 -4.09 -4.58 -2.57
N VAL A 177 -5.09 -4.59 -1.68
CA VAL A 177 -4.92 -4.25 -0.27
C VAL A 177 -4.88 -5.56 0.53
N SER A 178 -3.78 -5.79 1.25
CA SER A 178 -3.67 -6.94 2.15
C SER A 178 -4.10 -6.56 3.57
N THR A 179 -4.53 -7.54 4.34
CA THR A 179 -4.80 -7.38 5.77
C THR A 179 -4.49 -8.65 6.55
N VAL A 180 -4.01 -8.49 7.78
CA VAL A 180 -3.91 -9.57 8.77
C VAL A 180 -5.23 -9.83 9.51
N GLY A 181 -6.31 -9.15 9.13
CA GLY A 181 -7.63 -9.36 9.69
C GLY A 181 -8.02 -8.38 10.80
N TRP A 182 -7.64 -7.11 10.69
CA TRP A 182 -8.20 -6.07 11.55
C TRP A 182 -9.66 -5.81 11.18
N LEU A 183 -10.59 -6.49 11.87
CA LEU A 183 -12.00 -6.54 11.50
C LEU A 183 -12.69 -5.18 11.36
N PRO A 184 -12.46 -4.15 12.21
CA PRO A 184 -13.11 -2.85 12.05
C PRO A 184 -12.82 -2.24 10.68
N GLY A 185 -11.55 -2.23 10.26
CA GLY A 185 -11.16 -1.70 8.95
C GLY A 185 -11.58 -2.63 7.80
N LEU A 186 -11.48 -3.96 7.98
CA LEU A 186 -11.95 -4.90 6.96
C LEU A 186 -13.46 -4.77 6.70
N ARG A 187 -14.29 -4.59 7.73
CA ARG A 187 -15.73 -4.36 7.58
C ARG A 187 -15.99 -3.09 6.77
N ARG A 188 -15.34 -1.98 7.12
CA ARG A 188 -15.40 -0.72 6.34
C ARG A 188 -14.96 -0.94 4.89
N PHE A 189 -13.84 -1.63 4.66
CA PHE A 189 -13.36 -1.93 3.30
C PHE A 189 -14.39 -2.71 2.48
N VAL A 190 -14.95 -3.78 3.06
CA VAL A 190 -15.97 -4.61 2.38
C VAL A 190 -17.26 -3.83 2.12
N ASP A 191 -17.66 -2.98 3.07
CA ASP A 191 -18.95 -2.33 3.05
C ASP A 191 -18.98 -1.02 2.26
N GLU A 192 -17.88 -0.26 2.25
CA GLU A 192 -17.82 1.12 1.75
C GLU A 192 -17.04 1.26 0.43
N VAL A 193 -16.06 0.37 0.13
CA VAL A 193 -15.14 0.55 -1.00
C VAL A 193 -15.71 0.00 -2.30
N GLU A 194 -16.21 0.86 -3.17
CA GLU A 194 -16.85 0.47 -4.43
C GLU A 194 -15.88 0.14 -5.55
N GLU A 195 -14.71 0.76 -5.54
CA GLU A 195 -13.66 0.57 -6.53
C GLU A 195 -13.23 -0.91 -6.59
N PRO A 196 -12.88 -1.46 -7.76
CA PRO A 196 -12.58 -2.88 -7.91
C PRO A 196 -11.15 -3.24 -7.43
N VAL A 197 -10.78 -2.77 -6.24
CA VAL A 197 -9.55 -3.09 -5.51
C VAL A 197 -9.62 -4.53 -5.00
N ARG A 198 -8.52 -5.28 -5.15
CA ARG A 198 -8.45 -6.67 -4.69
C ARG A 198 -8.20 -6.72 -3.20
N LEU A 199 -8.79 -7.70 -2.53
CA LEU A 199 -8.49 -8.04 -1.14
C LEU A 199 -7.53 -9.24 -1.10
N ALA A 200 -6.45 -9.10 -0.34
CA ALA A 200 -5.62 -10.22 0.09
C ALA A 200 -5.75 -10.42 1.61
N LEU A 201 -5.79 -11.67 2.06
CA LEU A 201 -5.87 -12.05 3.46
C LEU A 201 -4.56 -12.75 3.86
N SER A 202 -3.82 -12.13 4.76
CA SER A 202 -2.72 -12.76 5.51
C SER A 202 -3.30 -13.73 6.55
N LEU A 203 -3.37 -15.01 6.17
CA LEU A 203 -4.03 -16.05 6.96
C LEU A 203 -3.03 -16.81 7.85
N HIS A 204 -2.02 -17.40 7.20
CA HIS A 204 -0.83 -18.04 7.79
C HIS A 204 -1.04 -19.20 8.78
N ALA A 205 -2.27 -19.56 9.14
CA ALA A 205 -2.59 -20.78 9.89
C ALA A 205 -4.05 -21.19 9.66
N PRO A 206 -4.35 -22.51 9.65
CA PRO A 206 -5.70 -23.01 9.41
C PRO A 206 -6.57 -23.14 10.67
N THR A 207 -5.99 -22.99 11.87
CA THR A 207 -6.69 -23.07 13.16
C THR A 207 -6.46 -21.82 14.01
N ASP A 208 -7.40 -21.51 14.92
CA ASP A 208 -7.31 -20.32 15.76
C ASP A 208 -6.15 -20.41 16.77
N GLU A 209 -5.82 -21.61 17.25
CA GLU A 209 -4.72 -21.85 18.18
C GLU A 209 -3.39 -21.45 17.56
N LEU A 210 -3.04 -22.07 16.41
CA LEU A 210 -1.78 -21.77 15.72
C LEU A 210 -1.77 -20.33 15.19
N ARG A 211 -2.91 -19.83 14.72
CA ARG A 211 -2.98 -18.45 14.23
C ARG A 211 -2.74 -17.44 15.34
N SER A 212 -3.21 -17.70 16.56
CA SER A 212 -2.97 -16.81 17.69
C SER A 212 -1.50 -16.80 18.14
N GLU A 213 -0.79 -17.91 18.00
CA GLU A 213 0.67 -17.99 18.22
C GLU A 213 1.45 -17.16 17.21
N LEU A 214 1.05 -17.19 15.93
CA LEU A 214 1.74 -16.48 14.86
C LEU A 214 1.32 -15.00 14.72
N MET A 215 0.05 -14.72 14.98
CA MET A 215 -0.65 -13.47 14.66
C MET A 215 -1.58 -13.09 15.83
N PRO A 216 -1.08 -12.34 16.83
CA PRO A 216 -1.84 -12.03 18.05
C PRO A 216 -3.20 -11.37 17.84
N VAL A 217 -3.41 -10.70 16.70
CA VAL A 217 -4.70 -10.14 16.28
C VAL A 217 -5.82 -11.19 16.26
N ASN A 218 -5.50 -12.48 16.06
CA ASN A 218 -6.47 -13.56 16.00
C ASN A 218 -7.21 -13.77 17.33
N ALA A 219 -6.54 -13.57 18.47
CA ALA A 219 -7.19 -13.67 19.78
C ALA A 219 -8.31 -12.65 19.95
N ARG A 220 -8.23 -11.52 19.24
CA ARG A 220 -9.28 -10.50 19.20
C ARG A 220 -10.30 -10.77 18.09
N TYR A 221 -9.84 -11.26 16.94
CA TYR A 221 -10.64 -11.48 15.74
C TYR A 221 -10.39 -12.88 15.16
N PRO A 222 -11.15 -13.90 15.63
CA PRO A 222 -10.96 -15.29 15.26
C PRO A 222 -11.26 -15.58 13.78
N LEU A 223 -10.77 -16.72 13.30
CA LEU A 223 -10.89 -17.17 11.91
C LEU A 223 -12.31 -17.17 11.37
N ALA A 224 -13.28 -17.63 12.17
CA ALA A 224 -14.68 -17.72 11.74
C ALA A 224 -15.23 -16.36 11.29
N GLU A 225 -14.95 -15.29 12.03
CA GLU A 225 -15.39 -13.93 11.68
C GLU A 225 -14.65 -13.41 10.44
N LEU A 226 -13.35 -13.69 10.33
CA LEU A 226 -12.54 -13.28 9.18
C LEU A 226 -13.01 -13.93 7.88
N VAL A 227 -13.23 -15.24 7.89
CA VAL A 227 -13.74 -16.01 6.74
C VAL A 227 -15.14 -15.54 6.37
N HIS A 228 -15.98 -15.24 7.36
CA HIS A 228 -17.30 -14.67 7.11
C HIS A 228 -17.23 -13.31 6.38
N GLN A 229 -16.36 -12.39 6.82
CA GLN A 229 -16.19 -11.10 6.13
C GLN A 229 -15.58 -11.27 4.72
N CYS A 230 -14.66 -12.21 4.52
CA CYS A 230 -14.12 -12.52 3.19
C CYS A 230 -15.19 -13.08 2.25
N THR A 231 -16.08 -13.92 2.77
CA THR A 231 -17.23 -14.44 2.01
C THR A 231 -18.19 -13.31 1.64
N LYS A 232 -18.43 -12.36 2.55
CA LYS A 232 -19.22 -11.14 2.28
C LYS A 232 -18.59 -10.28 1.18
N TYR A 233 -17.25 -10.11 1.20
CA TYR A 233 -16.52 -9.43 0.12
C TYR A 233 -16.79 -10.08 -1.24
N PHE A 234 -16.64 -11.41 -1.33
CA PHE A 234 -16.93 -12.13 -2.57
C PHE A 234 -18.39 -11.97 -3.01
N ALA A 235 -19.35 -12.07 -2.09
CA ALA A 235 -20.76 -11.94 -2.41
C ALA A 235 -21.11 -10.56 -3.02
N ARG A 236 -20.50 -9.49 -2.49
CA ARG A 236 -20.71 -8.12 -2.97
C ARG A 236 -19.94 -7.80 -4.25
N ARG A 237 -18.67 -8.21 -4.32
CA ARG A 237 -17.74 -7.79 -5.38
C ARG A 237 -17.61 -8.79 -6.51
N ARG A 238 -18.07 -10.03 -6.31
CA ARG A 238 -17.87 -11.18 -7.23
C ARG A 238 -16.39 -11.38 -7.57
N ARG A 239 -15.51 -11.12 -6.61
CA ARG A 239 -14.06 -11.22 -6.73
C ARG A 239 -13.53 -12.09 -5.60
N LYS A 240 -12.66 -13.03 -5.95
CA LYS A 240 -12.00 -13.91 -5.00
C LYS A 240 -11.08 -13.13 -4.06
N VAL A 241 -10.95 -13.61 -2.84
CA VAL A 241 -9.97 -13.13 -1.86
C VAL A 241 -8.68 -13.91 -2.05
N PHE A 242 -7.58 -13.22 -2.31
CA PHE A 242 -6.29 -13.89 -2.41
C PHE A 242 -5.80 -14.25 -1.00
N VAL A 243 -5.31 -15.48 -0.80
CA VAL A 243 -4.85 -15.93 0.51
C VAL A 243 -3.34 -15.96 0.52
N GLU A 244 -2.76 -15.20 1.44
CA GLU A 244 -1.33 -15.20 1.72
C GLU A 244 -1.05 -16.21 2.84
N TYR A 245 -0.16 -17.16 2.57
CA TYR A 245 0.24 -18.21 3.50
C TYR A 245 1.77 -18.35 3.47
N VAL A 246 2.45 -17.78 4.48
CA VAL A 246 3.89 -17.93 4.64
C VAL A 246 4.18 -19.36 5.11
N MET A 247 5.13 -20.03 4.48
CA MET A 247 5.55 -21.38 4.86
C MET A 247 6.69 -21.28 5.87
N LEU A 248 6.43 -21.66 7.12
CA LEU A 248 7.37 -21.65 8.24
C LEU A 248 7.72 -23.10 8.59
N ALA A 249 9.00 -23.44 8.41
CA ALA A 249 9.51 -24.80 8.52
C ALA A 249 9.16 -25.45 9.87
N GLY A 250 8.41 -26.54 9.83
CA GLY A 250 7.99 -27.32 11.01
C GLY A 250 6.87 -26.70 11.85
N VAL A 251 6.40 -25.51 11.46
CA VAL A 251 5.40 -24.71 12.21
C VAL A 251 4.03 -24.81 11.55
N ASN A 252 3.92 -24.42 10.28
CA ASN A 252 2.63 -24.32 9.58
C ASN A 252 2.65 -24.97 8.17
N ASP A 253 3.63 -25.83 7.90
CA ASP A 253 3.92 -26.43 6.59
C ASP A 253 3.65 -27.95 6.53
N ARG A 254 2.94 -28.52 7.50
CA ARG A 254 2.63 -29.97 7.55
C ARG A 254 1.42 -30.32 6.69
N PHE A 255 1.35 -31.59 6.29
CA PHE A 255 0.26 -32.09 5.44
C PHE A 255 -1.12 -31.95 6.09
N GLU A 256 -1.23 -32.20 7.40
CA GLU A 256 -2.47 -32.08 8.16
C GLU A 256 -3.00 -30.63 8.11
N GLN A 257 -2.12 -29.65 8.20
CA GLN A 257 -2.46 -28.23 8.14
C GLN A 257 -2.96 -27.84 6.74
N ALA A 258 -2.41 -28.44 5.68
CA ALA A 258 -2.94 -28.26 4.33
C ALA A 258 -4.37 -28.82 4.19
N GLN A 259 -4.66 -29.97 4.82
CA GLN A 259 -6.02 -30.53 4.84
C GLN A 259 -7.00 -29.69 5.66
N GLU A 260 -6.56 -29.09 6.77
CA GLU A 260 -7.36 -28.15 7.56
C GLU A 260 -7.64 -26.87 6.77
N LEU A 261 -6.62 -26.33 6.10
CA LEU A 261 -6.74 -25.16 5.25
C LEU A 261 -7.76 -25.38 4.12
N ALA A 262 -7.72 -26.55 3.46
CA ALA A 262 -8.67 -26.93 2.42
C ALA A 262 -10.11 -27.06 2.92
N ARG A 263 -10.30 -27.41 4.21
CA ARG A 263 -11.62 -27.45 4.86
C ARG A 263 -12.10 -26.04 5.24
N LEU A 264 -11.19 -25.17 5.68
CA LEU A 264 -11.48 -23.80 6.07
C LEU A 264 -11.86 -22.92 4.87
N LEU A 265 -11.15 -23.06 3.76
CA LEU A 265 -11.26 -22.16 2.61
C LEU A 265 -12.10 -22.77 1.50
N ASN A 266 -13.24 -22.15 1.24
CA ASN A 266 -14.08 -22.54 0.11
C ASN A 266 -13.48 -22.04 -1.22
N PRO A 267 -13.15 -22.92 -2.18
CA PRO A 267 -12.49 -22.55 -3.45
C PRO A 267 -13.36 -21.69 -4.37
N ARG A 268 -14.63 -21.47 -4.05
CA ARG A 268 -15.50 -20.52 -4.75
C ARG A 268 -15.19 -19.07 -4.35
N PHE A 269 -14.83 -18.84 -3.09
CA PHE A 269 -14.69 -17.49 -2.50
C PHE A 269 -13.23 -17.03 -2.43
N PHE A 270 -12.31 -17.98 -2.28
CA PHE A 270 -10.88 -17.77 -2.22
C PHE A 270 -10.21 -18.21 -3.54
#